data_AF-A0A0X8G3P9-F1
#
_entry.id   AF-A0A0X8G3P9-F1
#
_cell.length_a   1.000
_cell.length_b   1.000
_cell.length_c   1.000
_cell.angle_alpha   90.00
_cell.angle_beta   90.00
_cell.angle_gamma   90.00
#
_symmetry.space_group_name_H-M   'P 1'
#
loop_
_entity.id
_entity.type
_entity.pdbx_description
1 polymer ?
#
loop_
_entity_poly.entity_id
_entity_poly.type
_entity_poly.pdbx_seq_one_letter_code
_entity_poly.pdbx_strand_id
1 'polypeptide(L)'
;MIKDLDKIHHQRNGFVRVGLLIEYLDQLAELKKLEMGTYEAGDGALVRYVVVAKGWNHAGSYIQLLYIPRPYGKRYRFLLGKVEDPIDYYEQFDCYLTDAIPMTETLIEYIVNQSEQL
;
A
#
# COMPACT_ATOMS: atom_id res chain seq x y z
N MET A 1 -2.63 -7.55 -17.31
CA MET A 1 -1.99 -7.39 -15.99
C MET A 1 -0.75 -6.50 -16.06
N ILE A 2 0.26 -6.75 -16.91
CA ILE A 2 1.45 -5.86 -17.03
C ILE A 2 1.16 -4.47 -17.66
N LYS A 3 0.20 -4.36 -18.60
CA LYS A 3 -0.09 -3.10 -19.32
C LYS A 3 -0.64 -1.95 -18.47
N ASP A 4 -1.13 -2.21 -17.26
CA ASP A 4 -1.66 -1.17 -16.36
C ASP A 4 -0.62 -0.66 -15.35
N LEU A 5 0.48 -1.39 -15.12
CA LEU A 5 1.59 -0.98 -14.24
C LEU A 5 2.46 0.11 -14.90
N ASP A 6 2.71 0.01 -16.21
CA ASP A 6 3.31 1.10 -17.01
C ASP A 6 2.53 2.42 -16.89
N LYS A 7 1.20 2.35 -16.71
CA LYS A 7 0.35 3.53 -16.51
C LYS A 7 0.53 4.17 -15.14
N ILE A 8 1.12 3.47 -14.16
CA ILE A 8 1.49 4.05 -12.87
C ILE A 8 2.82 4.79 -13.00
N HIS A 9 3.80 4.21 -13.70
CA HIS A 9 5.07 4.88 -13.98
C HIS A 9 4.84 6.23 -14.71
N HIS A 10 3.78 6.32 -15.51
CA HIS A 10 3.38 7.53 -16.24
C HIS A 10 2.33 8.40 -15.53
N GLN A 11 1.86 8.02 -14.32
CA GLN A 11 0.99 8.87 -13.50
C GLN A 11 1.81 9.97 -12.84
N ARG A 12 2.00 11.05 -13.60
CA ARG A 12 2.81 12.25 -13.37
C ARG A 12 2.71 12.97 -12.01
N ASN A 13 1.90 12.52 -11.05
CA ASN A 13 1.57 13.30 -9.85
C ASN A 13 1.67 12.53 -8.52
N GLY A 14 2.30 11.35 -8.47
CA GLY A 14 2.47 10.64 -7.19
C GLY A 14 1.16 10.14 -6.61
N PHE A 15 0.33 9.46 -7.41
CA PHE A 15 -0.87 8.76 -6.96
C PHE A 15 -0.92 7.35 -7.57
N VAL A 16 -1.51 6.38 -6.85
CA VAL A 16 -1.71 5.01 -7.32
C VAL A 16 -3.18 4.63 -7.17
N ARG A 17 -3.75 4.00 -8.21
CA ARG A 17 -5.13 3.51 -8.18
C ARG A 17 -5.30 2.36 -7.19
N VAL A 18 -6.36 2.42 -6.40
CA VAL A 18 -6.67 1.39 -5.39
C VAL A 18 -6.84 0.03 -6.04
N GLY A 19 -7.58 -0.06 -7.15
CA GLY A 19 -7.77 -1.33 -7.86
C GLY A 19 -6.46 -2.02 -8.21
N LEU A 20 -5.40 -1.28 -8.56
CA LEU A 20 -4.11 -1.87 -8.87
C LEU A 20 -3.36 -2.35 -7.63
N LEU A 21 -3.43 -1.61 -6.52
CA LEU A 21 -2.86 -2.09 -5.25
C LEU A 21 -3.49 -3.41 -4.80
N ILE A 22 -4.80 -3.58 -5.05
CA ILE A 22 -5.51 -4.82 -4.74
C ILE A 22 -5.06 -5.95 -5.68
N GLU A 23 -4.97 -5.71 -6.99
CA GLU A 23 -4.43 -6.69 -7.93
C GLU A 23 -3.00 -7.14 -7.55
N TYR A 24 -2.16 -6.20 -7.14
CA TYR A 24 -0.81 -6.50 -6.66
C TYR A 24 -0.81 -7.35 -5.39
N LEU A 25 -1.64 -7.00 -4.40
CA LEU A 25 -1.79 -7.78 -3.17
C LEU A 25 -2.28 -9.20 -3.43
N ASP A 26 -3.25 -9.37 -4.34
CA ASP A 26 -3.78 -10.68 -4.74
C ASP A 26 -2.67 -11.53 -5.40
N GLN A 27 -1.88 -10.95 -6.31
CA GLN A 27 -0.73 -11.63 -6.94
C GLN A 27 0.33 -12.04 -5.90
N LEU A 28 0.67 -11.16 -4.96
CA LEU A 28 1.61 -11.50 -3.89
C LEU A 28 1.06 -12.59 -2.96
N ALA A 29 -0.26 -12.62 -2.70
CA ALA A 29 -0.92 -13.64 -1.91
C ALA A 29 -0.78 -15.03 -2.56
N GLU A 30 -1.03 -15.10 -3.88
CA GLU A 30 -0.85 -16.32 -4.66
C GLU A 30 0.59 -16.86 -4.57
N LEU A 31 1.57 -15.94 -4.55
CA LEU A 31 2.98 -16.26 -4.44
C LEU A 31 3.49 -16.43 -3.00
N LYS A 32 2.61 -16.28 -1.99
CA LYS A 32 2.92 -16.33 -0.55
C LYS A 32 4.05 -15.38 -0.12
N LYS A 33 4.17 -14.23 -0.79
CA LYS A 33 5.21 -13.21 -0.53
C LYS A 33 4.72 -12.06 0.37
N LEU A 34 3.54 -12.19 0.98
CA LEU A 34 2.95 -11.15 1.82
C LEU A 34 3.62 -11.09 3.20
N GLU A 35 4.15 -9.93 3.55
CA GLU A 35 4.51 -9.59 4.93
C GLU A 35 3.25 -9.12 5.67
N MET A 36 2.97 -9.74 6.81
CA MET A 36 1.79 -9.44 7.64
C MET A 36 2.20 -9.08 9.05
N GLY A 37 1.42 -8.21 9.69
CA GLY A 37 1.63 -7.80 11.08
C GLY A 37 0.34 -7.48 11.80
N THR A 38 0.48 -7.14 13.07
CA THR A 38 -0.62 -6.70 13.94
C THR A 38 -0.21 -5.48 14.72
N TYR A 39 -1.13 -4.55 14.93
CA TYR A 39 -0.96 -3.44 15.87
C TYR A 39 -2.18 -3.30 16.78
N GLU A 40 -1.97 -2.72 17.96
CA GLU A 40 -3.05 -2.36 18.86
C GLU A 40 -3.53 -0.95 18.50
N ALA A 41 -4.80 -0.83 18.10
CA ALA A 41 -5.42 0.46 17.84
C ALA A 41 -5.73 1.19 19.16
N GLY A 42 -5.99 2.50 19.10
CA GLY A 42 -6.23 3.33 20.28
C GLY A 42 -7.42 2.92 21.18
N ASP A 43 -8.29 2.02 20.71
CA ASP A 43 -9.38 1.41 21.50
C ASP A 43 -9.00 0.05 22.13
N GLY A 44 -7.74 -0.37 22.02
CA GLY A 44 -7.22 -1.66 22.50
C GLY A 44 -7.45 -2.83 21.53
N ALA A 45 -8.05 -2.59 20.35
CA ALA A 45 -8.30 -3.66 19.38
C ALA A 45 -7.02 -4.05 18.62
N LEU A 46 -6.73 -5.34 18.51
CA LEU A 46 -5.66 -5.85 17.66
C LEU A 46 -6.11 -5.88 16.19
N VAL A 47 -5.47 -5.05 15.36
CA VAL A 47 -5.77 -4.89 13.94
C VAL A 47 -4.66 -5.55 13.11
N ARG A 48 -5.06 -6.42 12.17
CA ARG A 48 -4.15 -7.05 11.21
C ARG A 48 -3.89 -6.12 10.03
N TYR A 49 -2.67 -6.15 9.53
CA TYR A 49 -2.30 -5.46 8.30
C TYR A 49 -1.38 -6.31 7.44
N VAL A 50 -1.30 -5.92 6.17
CA VAL A 50 -0.41 -6.46 5.16
C VAL A 50 0.47 -5.33 4.66
N VAL A 51 1.78 -5.55 4.53
CA VAL A 51 2.66 -4.55 3.90
C VAL A 51 2.46 -4.63 2.40
N VAL A 52 2.05 -3.51 1.81
CA VAL A 52 1.85 -3.37 0.36
C VAL A 52 3.15 -2.91 -0.31
N ALA A 53 3.82 -1.91 0.26
CA ALA A 53 5.03 -1.35 -0.34
C ALA A 53 5.92 -0.68 0.71
N LYS A 54 7.22 -0.62 0.44
CA LYS A 54 8.21 0.11 1.24
C LYS A 54 9.16 0.88 0.32
N GLY A 55 9.55 2.09 0.70
CA GLY A 55 10.40 2.93 -0.13
C GLY A 55 10.82 4.21 0.56
N TRP A 56 11.68 5.00 -0.07
CA TRP A 56 12.12 6.29 0.45
C TRP A 56 11.24 7.42 -0.07
N ASN A 57 10.87 8.38 0.78
CA ASN A 57 10.28 9.63 0.29
C ASN A 57 11.36 10.60 -0.21
N HIS A 58 10.94 11.72 -0.82
CA HIS A 58 11.86 12.74 -1.35
C HIS A 58 12.77 13.37 -0.27
N ALA A 59 12.41 13.24 1.00
CA ALA A 59 13.16 13.77 2.15
C ALA A 59 14.09 12.72 2.77
N GLY A 60 14.26 11.56 2.13
CA GLY A 60 15.12 10.49 2.63
C GLY A 60 14.59 9.83 3.90
N SER A 61 13.27 9.86 4.15
CA SER A 61 12.64 9.05 5.20
C SER A 61 12.11 7.74 4.60
N TYR A 62 12.33 6.62 5.30
CA TYR A 62 11.80 5.32 4.89
C TYR A 62 10.32 5.24 5.24
N ILE A 63 9.48 5.07 4.24
CA ILE A 63 8.01 5.03 4.35
C ILE A 63 7.47 3.67 3.93
N GLN A 64 6.34 3.29 4.49
CA GLN A 64 5.63 2.07 4.12
C GLN A 64 4.14 2.32 3.94
N LEU A 65 3.56 1.57 3.01
CA LEU A 65 2.13 1.50 2.79
C LEU A 65 1.60 0.17 3.32
N LEU A 66 0.63 0.25 4.23
CA LEU A 66 -0.03 -0.90 4.83
C LEU A 66 -1.46 -1.01 4.31
N TYR A 67 -1.94 -2.23 4.11
CA TYR A 67 -3.34 -2.53 3.84
C TYR A 67 -3.97 -3.22 5.05
N ILE A 68 -5.11 -2.72 5.52
CA ILE A 68 -5.86 -3.34 6.61
C ILE A 68 -7.04 -4.11 5.99
N PRO A 69 -7.03 -5.46 6.03
CA PRO A 69 -8.14 -6.27 5.53
C PRO A 69 -9.40 -5.95 6.33
N ARG A 70 -10.44 -5.46 5.65
CA ARG A 70 -11.75 -5.21 6.27
C ARG A 70 -12.74 -6.32 5.91
N PRO A 71 -13.52 -6.82 6.88
CA PRO A 71 -14.49 -7.89 6.64
C PRO A 71 -15.70 -7.45 5.81
N TYR A 72 -15.97 -6.14 5.67
CA TYR A 72 -17.16 -5.62 4.99
C TYR A 72 -16.84 -4.58 3.91
N GLY A 73 -17.07 -4.99 2.65
CA GLY A 73 -17.64 -4.18 1.57
C GLY A 73 -16.79 -3.07 0.97
N LYS A 74 -16.26 -3.31 -0.25
CA LYS A 74 -15.84 -2.37 -1.32
C LYS A 74 -14.98 -1.13 -0.95
N ARG A 75 -14.66 -0.95 0.33
CA ARG A 75 -13.81 0.10 0.90
C ARG A 75 -12.55 -0.55 1.44
N TYR A 76 -11.43 -0.01 1.00
CA TYR A 76 -10.09 -0.47 1.29
C TYR A 76 -9.44 0.57 2.19
N ARG A 77 -8.82 0.09 3.27
CA ARG A 77 -8.09 0.95 4.18
C ARG A 77 -6.61 0.78 3.95
N PHE A 78 -5.95 1.90 3.65
CA PHE A 78 -4.50 1.97 3.61
C PHE A 78 -3.99 2.93 4.66
N LEU A 79 -2.82 2.62 5.20
CA LEU A 79 -2.07 3.50 6.09
C LEU A 79 -0.72 3.80 5.46
N LEU A 80 -0.36 5.08 5.36
CA LEU A 80 0.93 5.52 4.85
C LEU A 80 1.67 6.30 5.93
N GLY A 81 2.90 5.88 6.25
CA GLY A 81 3.69 6.57 7.27
C GLY A 81 5.16 6.16 7.22
N LYS A 82 5.95 6.80 8.08
CA LYS A 82 7.37 6.42 8.24
C LYS A 82 7.44 5.10 9.00
N VAL A 83 8.35 4.23 8.57
CA VAL A 83 8.48 2.88 9.16
C VAL A 83 8.81 2.91 10.65
N GLU A 84 9.54 3.94 11.10
CA GLU A 84 9.95 4.09 12.50
C GLU A 84 8.87 4.71 13.39
N ASP A 85 7.87 5.37 12.79
CA ASP A 85 6.81 6.03 13.56
C ASP A 85 5.75 4.99 14.00
N PRO A 86 5.14 5.16 15.18
CA PRO A 86 3.99 4.36 15.57
C PRO A 86 2.86 4.46 14.53
N ILE A 87 2.11 3.38 14.32
CA ILE A 87 1.07 3.31 13.29
C ILE A 87 -0.02 4.38 13.48
N ASP A 88 -0.27 4.83 14.71
CA ASP A 88 -1.22 5.91 14.99
C ASP A 88 -0.85 7.26 14.34
N TYR A 89 0.41 7.43 13.93
CA TYR A 89 0.88 8.61 13.18
C TYR A 89 0.74 8.47 11.67
N TYR A 90 0.24 7.34 11.18
CA TYR A 90 0.12 7.09 9.76
C TYR A 90 -1.10 7.82 9.21
N GLU A 91 -0.95 8.36 8.01
CA GLU A 91 -2.08 8.92 7.28
C GLU A 91 -3.00 7.79 6.82
N GLN A 92 -4.29 7.92 7.13
CA GLN A 92 -5.30 6.91 6.82
C GLN A 92 -6.08 7.27 5.56
N PHE A 93 -6.13 6.32 4.63
CA PHE A 93 -6.89 6.43 3.38
C PHE A 93 -7.97 5.35 3.34
N ASP A 94 -9.24 5.75 3.54
CA ASP A 94 -10.40 4.89 3.35
C ASP A 94 -10.98 5.14 1.94
N CYS A 95 -10.73 4.21 1.01
CA CYS A 95 -10.94 4.43 -0.43
C CYS A 95 -11.77 3.32 -1.08
N TYR A 96 -12.41 3.63 -2.21
CA TYR A 96 -13.05 2.67 -3.11
C TYR A 96 -12.07 2.17 -4.18
N LEU A 97 -12.39 1.06 -4.87
CA LEU A 97 -11.57 0.52 -5.98
C LEU A 97 -11.26 1.56 -7.08
N THR A 98 -12.18 2.49 -7.30
CA THR A 98 -12.08 3.53 -8.34
C THR A 98 -11.20 4.71 -7.94
N ASP A 99 -10.82 4.80 -6.67
CA ASP A 99 -10.08 5.94 -6.13
C ASP A 99 -8.56 5.76 -6.36
N ALA A 100 -7.80 6.79 -6.01
CA ALA A 100 -6.35 6.79 -6.02
C ALA A 100 -5.80 7.38 -4.71
N ILE A 101 -4.64 6.90 -4.28
CA ILE A 101 -3.98 7.25 -3.02
C ILE A 101 -2.64 7.92 -3.35
N PRO A 102 -2.27 9.04 -2.69
CA PRO A 102 -0.97 9.66 -2.89
C PRO A 102 0.16 8.72 -2.49
N MET A 103 1.19 8.63 -3.32
CA MET A 103 2.39 7.84 -3.11
C MET A 103 3.62 8.54 -3.68
N THR A 104 4.77 8.26 -3.07
CA THR A 104 6.04 8.74 -3.60
C THR A 104 6.44 7.94 -4.84
N GLU A 105 7.24 8.55 -5.71
CA GLU A 105 7.78 7.90 -6.90
C GLU A 105 8.54 6.61 -6.53
N THR A 106 9.33 6.63 -5.46
CA THR A 106 10.06 5.43 -4.99
C THR A 106 9.14 4.29 -4.55
N LEU A 107 7.99 4.59 -3.94
CA LEU A 107 7.01 3.55 -3.58
C LEU A 107 6.36 2.95 -4.82
N ILE A 108 6.06 3.78 -5.82
CA ILE A 108 5.56 3.36 -7.12
C ILE A 108 6.57 2.43 -7.81
N GLU A 109 7.84 2.86 -7.88
CA GLU A 109 8.93 2.07 -8.47
C GLU A 109 9.11 0.75 -7.74
N TYR A 110 9.01 0.73 -6.41
CA TYR A 110 9.08 -0.51 -5.64
C TYR A 110 7.96 -1.49 -6.04
N ILE A 111 6.71 -1.02 -6.12
CA ILE A 111 5.56 -1.85 -6.53
C ILE A 111 5.76 -2.39 -7.93
N VAL A 112 6.15 -1.52 -8.88
CA VAL A 112 6.39 -1.91 -10.28
C VAL A 112 7.52 -2.94 -10.37
N ASN A 113 8.70 -2.66 -9.79
CA ASN A 113 9.84 -3.58 -9.79
C ASN A 113 9.49 -4.93 -9.17
N GLN A 114 8.75 -4.94 -8.05
CA GLN A 114 8.34 -6.20 -7.43
C GLN A 114 7.33 -6.95 -8.28
N SER A 115 6.42 -6.26 -8.97
CA SER A 115 5.44 -6.88 -9.86
C SER A 115 6.04 -7.46 -11.14
N GLU A 116 7.11 -6.86 -11.69
CA GLU A 116 7.84 -7.39 -12.86
C GLU A 116 8.70 -8.62 -12.53
N GLN A 117 9.03 -8.80 -11.24
CA GLN A 117 9.77 -9.96 -10.73
C GLN A 117 8.85 -11.14 -10.37
N LEU A 118 7.53 -11.02 -10.58
CA LEU A 118 6.52 -12.09 -10.42
C LEU A 118 6.32 -12.83 -11.74
#